data_AF-A0ABD0RRL4-F1
#
_entry.id   AF-A0ABD0RRL4-F1
#
_cell.length_a   1.000
_cell.length_b   1.000
_cell.length_c   1.000
_cell.angle_alpha   90.00
_cell.angle_beta   90.00
_cell.angle_gamma   90.00
#
_symmetry.space_group_name_H-M   'P 1'
#
loop_
_entity.id
_entity.type
_entity.pdbx_description
1 polymer ?
#
loop_
_entity_poly.entity_id
_entity_poly.type
_entity_poly.pdbx_seq_one_letter_code
_entity_poly.pdbx_strand_id
1 'polypeptide(L)' 'NYYGAAKAILSDNPLGLTCGMVCPTSDLCVGGCNLYASEEGPINIGGLQQFATE' A
#
# COMPACT_ATOMS: atom_id res chain seq x y z
N ASN A 1 -13.93 -5.55 0.68
CA ASN A 1 -14.69 -4.28 0.75
C ASN A 1 -13.79 -3.18 0.20
N TYR A 2 -13.81 -2.94 -1.11
CA TYR A 2 -12.86 -2.03 -1.78
C TYR A 2 -13.16 -0.56 -1.47
N TYR A 3 -14.44 -0.16 -1.46
CA TYR A 3 -14.84 1.19 -1.06
C TYR A 3 -14.37 1.55 0.35
N GLY A 4 -14.48 0.62 1.31
CA GLY A 4 -13.98 0.81 2.66
C GLY A 4 -12.46 1.01 2.73
N ALA A 5 -11.70 0.25 1.93
CA ALA A 5 -10.25 0.41 1.83
C ALA A 5 -9.89 1.77 1.23
N ALA A 6 -10.50 2.13 0.09
CA ALA A 6 -10.31 3.43 -0.56
C ALA A 6 -10.62 4.60 0.38
N LYS A 7 -11.74 4.51 1.13
CA LYS A 7 -12.14 5.53 2.09
C LYS A 7 -11.11 5.73 3.20
N ALA A 8 -10.54 4.64 3.73
CA ALA A 8 -9.50 4.72 4.76
C ALA A 8 -8.18 5.27 4.21
N ILE A 9 -7.78 4.85 3.01
CA ILE A 9 -6.56 5.36 2.35
C ILE A 9 -6.70 6.87 2.11
N LEU A 10 -7.83 7.31 1.55
CA LEU A 10 -8.07 8.70 1.16
C LEU A 10 -8.37 9.62 2.34
N SER A 11 -8.74 9.09 3.51
CA SER A 11 -8.92 9.92 4.72
C SER A 11 -7.60 10.45 5.27
N ASP A 12 -6.52 9.68 5.14
CA ASP A 12 -5.18 10.08 5.60
C ASP A 12 -4.29 10.60 4.47
N ASN A 13 -4.51 10.15 3.24
CA ASN A 13 -3.74 10.57 2.08
C ASN A 13 -4.65 10.84 0.87
N PRO A 14 -4.95 12.11 0.54
CA PRO A 14 -5.82 12.45 -0.58
C PRO A 14 -5.23 12.10 -1.95
N LEU A 15 -3.94 11.80 -2.04
CA LEU A 15 -3.25 11.33 -3.25
C LEU A 15 -3.02 9.81 -3.23
N GLY A 16 -3.93 9.07 -2.59
CA GLY A 16 -3.83 7.62 -2.37
C GLY A 16 -3.48 6.82 -3.63
N LEU A 17 -4.14 7.10 -4.75
CA LEU A 17 -3.88 6.42 -6.03
C LEU A 17 -2.46 6.69 -6.55
N THR A 18 -2.05 7.96 -6.60
CA THR A 18 -0.71 8.34 -7.04
C THR A 18 0.36 7.68 -6.15
N CYS A 19 0.20 7.75 -4.82
CA CYS A 19 1.12 7.11 -3.89
C CYS A 19 1.14 5.59 -4.07
N GLY A 20 0.01 4.93 -4.32
CA GLY A 20 -0.02 3.49 -4.60
C GLY A 20 0.85 3.09 -5.80
N MET A 21 0.97 3.97 -6.80
CA MET A 21 1.76 3.74 -8.00
C MET A 21 3.24 4.13 -7.86
N VAL A 22 3.55 5.23 -7.17
CA VAL A 22 4.89 5.85 -7.24
C VAL A 22 5.68 5.87 -5.93
N CYS A 23 5.07 5.43 -4.82
CA CYS A 23 5.75 5.44 -3.53
C CYS A 23 6.94 4.46 -3.55
N PRO A 24 8.16 4.86 -3.11
CA PRO A 24 9.32 3.97 -3.02
C PRO A 24 9.16 3.03 -1.82
N THR A 25 8.25 2.07 -1.93
CA THR A 25 7.74 1.31 -0.78
C THR A 25 8.79 0.45 -0.08
N SER A 26 9.83 -0.02 -0.79
CA SER A 26 10.95 -0.77 -0.22
C SER A 26 11.72 0.02 0.84
N ASP A 27 11.82 1.33 0.69
CA ASP A 27 12.48 2.23 1.66
C ASP A 27 11.49 2.78 2.71
N LEU A 28 10.20 2.44 2.58
CA LEU A 28 9.10 2.95 3.40
C LEU A 28 8.31 1.77 4.01
N CYS A 29 6.99 1.73 3.81
CA CYS A 29 6.08 0.80 4.48
C CYS A 29 6.44 -0.69 4.24
N VAL A 30 6.86 -1.06 3.03
CA VAL A 30 7.20 -2.45 2.69
C VAL A 30 8.53 -2.86 3.33
N GLY A 31 9.49 -1.92 3.47
CA GLY A 31 10.76 -2.16 4.17
C GLY A 31 10.61 -2.52 5.65
N GLY A 32 9.51 -2.07 6.29
CA GLY A 32 9.17 -2.41 7.68
C GLY A 32 8.17 -3.57 7.83
N CYS A 33 7.80 -4.26 6.74
CA CYS A 33 6.80 -5.32 6.78
C CYS A 33 7.35 -6.58 7.48
N ASN A 34 6.64 -7.12 8.47
CA ASN A 34 7.09 -8.33 9.20
C ASN A 34 7.25 -9.56 8.31
N LEU A 35 6.48 -9.68 7.22
CA LEU A 35 6.61 -10.80 6.27
C LEU A 35 7.90 -10.73 5.45
N TYR A 36 8.67 -9.65 5.54
CA TYR A 36 10.03 -9.64 5.03
C TYR A 36 10.89 -10.77 5.62
N ALA A 37 10.58 -11.24 6.83
CA ALA A 37 11.28 -12.34 7.49
C ALA A 37 10.80 -13.75 7.07
N SER A 38 9.83 -13.87 6.16
CA SER A 38 9.38 -15.15 5.62
C SER A 38 9.95 -15.40 4.22
N GLU A 39 9.84 -16.65 3.73
CA GLU A 39 10.37 -17.03 2.42
C GLU A 39 9.60 -16.39 1.26
N GLU A 40 8.32 -16.10 1.46
CA GLU A 40 7.43 -15.48 0.47
C GLU A 40 7.70 -13.97 0.30
N GLY A 41 8.29 -13.34 1.32
CA GLY A 41 8.63 -11.91 1.32
C GLY A 41 7.48 -10.98 1.73
N PRO A 42 7.72 -9.65 1.69
CA PRO A 42 6.81 -8.67 2.23
C PRO A 42 5.56 -8.46 1.35
N ILE A 43 4.50 -7.90 1.95
CA ILE A 43 3.26 -7.59 1.22
C ILE A 43 3.50 -6.51 0.16
N ASN A 44 2.88 -6.65 -1.01
CA ASN A 44 2.80 -5.59 -2.02
C ASN A 44 1.79 -4.49 -1.59
N ILE A 45 2.17 -3.68 -0.59
CA ILE A 45 1.29 -2.67 0.01
C ILE A 45 0.91 -1.60 -1.03
N GLY A 46 1.87 -1.14 -1.83
CA GLY A 46 1.62 -0.14 -2.88
C GLY A 46 0.59 -0.61 -3.91
N GLY A 47 0.74 -1.85 -4.41
CA GLY A 47 -0.21 -2.42 -5.37
C GLY A 47 -1.62 -2.63 -4.82
N LEU A 48 -1.76 -3.07 -3.55
CA LEU A 48 -3.06 -3.18 -2.90
C LEU A 48 -3.73 -1.81 -2.70
N GLN A 49 -2.95 -0.80 -2.32
CA GLN A 49 -3.42 0.58 -2.22
C GLN A 49 -3.87 1.10 -3.58
N GLN A 50 -3.04 0.96 -4.62
CA GLN A 50 -3.37 1.32 -5.99
C GLN A 50 -4.70 0.68 -6.42
N PHE A 51 -4.81 -0.64 -6.29
CA PHE A 51 -6.00 -1.41 -6.68
C PHE A 51 -7.27 -0.97 -5.97
N ALA A 52 -7.19 -0.62 -4.68
CA ALA A 52 -8.36 -0.16 -3.94
C ALA A 52 -8.80 1.26 -4.35
N THR A 53 -7.89 2.09 -4.86
CA THR A 53 -8.13 3.50 -5.21
C THR A 53 -8.31 3.76 -6.71
N GLU A 54 -8.21 2.73 -7.55
CA GLU A 54 -8.62 2.74 -8.97
C GLU A 54 -10.14 2.60 -9.10
#